data_AF-A0A372QHC1-F1
#
_entry.id   AF-A0A372QHC1-F1
#
_cell.length_a   1.000
_cell.length_b   1.000
_cell.length_c   1.000
_cell.angle_alpha   90.00
_cell.angle_beta   90.00
_cell.angle_gamma   90.00
#
_symmetry.space_group_name_H-M   'P 1'
#
loop_
_entity.id
_entity.type
_entity.pdbx_description
1 polymer ?
#
loop_
_entity_poly.entity_id
_entity_poly.type
_entity_poly.pdbx_seq_one_letter_code
_entity_poly.pdbx_strand_id
1 'polypeptide(L)'
;MKISSAVVGLPKFKIFKYFERRTKKLDLALQSKAEFLKQGLGWMLSNKHPKESTIDEEVQFWIQKDDQLKKILYYNTVARFATITYPNLSGGGILADDMGLGKTIQIIALIASKPAINLNSTYSKTTLIVAPLSVLENWLS
;
A
#
# COMPACT_ATOMS: atom_id res chain seq x y z
N MET A 1 37.92 36.72 -17.43
CA MET A 1 37.60 35.34 -16.97
C MET A 1 36.87 34.63 -18.12
N LYS A 2 37.56 33.74 -18.85
CA LYS A 2 37.00 33.05 -20.04
C LYS A 2 36.05 31.94 -19.58
N ILE A 3 34.77 32.05 -19.91
CA ILE A 3 33.85 30.93 -19.83
C ILE A 3 34.09 30.08 -21.08
N SER A 4 34.71 28.91 -20.90
CA SER A 4 34.96 27.94 -21.96
C SER A 4 33.65 27.29 -22.38
N SER A 5 33.11 27.71 -23.53
CA SER A 5 31.90 27.16 -24.15
C SER A 5 32.23 25.83 -24.83
N ALA A 6 31.95 24.71 -24.15
CA ALA A 6 32.06 23.36 -24.72
C ALA A 6 30.73 22.87 -25.31
N VAL A 7 30.01 23.72 -26.04
CA VAL A 7 28.82 23.33 -26.81
C VAL A 7 29.05 23.60 -28.29
N VAL A 8 30.03 22.92 -28.86
CA VAL A 8 30.30 22.94 -30.30
C VAL A 8 29.96 21.57 -30.89
N GLY A 9 28.89 21.52 -31.70
CA GLY A 9 28.80 20.55 -32.81
C GLY A 9 28.01 19.25 -32.64
N LEU A 10 26.92 19.19 -31.86
CA LEU A 10 26.01 18.02 -31.95
C LEU A 10 25.00 18.20 -33.10
N PRO A 11 24.94 17.27 -34.09
CA PRO A 11 24.02 17.40 -35.22
C PRO A 11 22.56 17.40 -34.71
N LYS A 12 21.73 18.31 -35.24
CA LYS A 12 20.33 18.53 -34.83
C LYS A 12 19.51 17.23 -34.70
N PHE A 13 19.80 16.24 -35.54
CA PHE A 13 19.19 14.91 -35.51
C PHE A 13 19.52 14.06 -34.26
N LYS A 14 20.74 14.18 -33.71
CA LYS A 14 21.11 13.51 -32.45
C LYS A 14 20.41 14.14 -31.25
N ILE A 15 20.22 15.46 -31.25
CA ILE A 15 19.48 16.19 -30.21
C ILE A 15 18.00 15.77 -30.22
N PHE A 16 17.38 15.68 -31.40
CA PHE A 16 16.00 15.24 -31.54
C PHE A 16 15.79 13.80 -31.04
N LYS A 17 16.63 12.84 -31.46
CA LYS A 17 16.57 11.45 -30.97
C LYS A 17 16.84 11.33 -29.47
N TYR A 18 17.73 12.17 -28.92
CA TYR A 18 17.96 12.22 -27.49
C TYR A 18 16.71 12.69 -26.73
N PHE A 19 16.05 13.73 -27.24
CA PHE A 19 14.82 14.25 -26.66
C PHE A 19 13.69 13.21 -26.71
N GLU A 20 13.48 12.57 -27.86
CA GLU A 20 12.46 11.53 -28.05
C GLU A 20 12.71 10.28 -27.17
N ARG A 21 13.96 9.87 -27.00
CA ARG A 21 14.31 8.78 -26.07
C ARG A 21 14.04 9.18 -24.62
N ARG A 22 14.29 10.43 -24.26
CA ARG A 22 14.06 10.94 -22.90
C ARG A 22 12.57 11.03 -22.60
N THR A 23 11.75 11.49 -23.55
CA THR A 23 10.28 11.51 -23.39
C THR A 23 9.70 10.10 -23.25
N LYS A 24 10.08 9.15 -24.14
CA LYS A 24 9.63 7.75 -24.02
C LYS A 24 10.05 7.10 -22.70
N LYS A 25 11.29 7.36 -22.24
CA LYS A 25 11.77 6.84 -20.96
C LYS A 25 11.02 7.44 -19.77
N LEU A 26 10.65 8.71 -19.84
CA LEU A 26 9.83 9.37 -18.83
C LEU A 26 8.42 8.76 -18.77
N ASP A 27 7.77 8.54 -19.91
CA ASP A 27 6.43 7.95 -19.97
C ASP A 27 6.40 6.53 -19.37
N LEU A 28 7.38 5.68 -19.72
CA LEU A 28 7.52 4.34 -19.15
C LEU A 28 7.73 4.37 -17.63
N ALA A 29 8.53 5.31 -17.14
CA ALA A 29 8.78 5.48 -15.71
C ALA A 29 7.52 5.99 -14.96
N LEU A 30 6.72 6.83 -15.61
CA LEU A 30 5.46 7.30 -15.04
C LEU A 30 4.41 6.18 -14.99
N GLN A 31 4.31 5.38 -16.06
CA GLN A 31 3.43 4.21 -16.09
C GLN A 31 3.81 3.19 -15.01
N SER A 32 5.10 2.84 -14.90
CA SER A 32 5.54 1.88 -13.88
C SER A 32 5.27 2.40 -12.46
N LYS A 33 5.47 3.70 -12.22
CA LYS A 33 5.16 4.33 -10.94
C LYS A 33 3.66 4.31 -10.63
N ALA A 34 2.81 4.58 -11.62
CA ALA A 34 1.36 4.52 -11.45
C ALA A 34 0.87 3.10 -11.09
N GLU A 35 1.39 2.07 -11.77
CA GLU A 35 1.04 0.68 -11.47
C GLU A 35 1.49 0.27 -10.07
N PHE A 36 2.68 0.70 -9.66
CA PHE A 36 3.17 0.48 -8.29
C PHE A 36 2.22 1.06 -7.23
N LEU A 37 1.79 2.31 -7.42
CA LEU A 37 0.86 2.98 -6.50
C LEU A 37 -0.49 2.24 -6.40
N LYS A 38 -1.01 1.73 -7.53
CA LYS A 38 -2.26 0.97 -7.57
C LYS A 38 -2.14 -0.36 -6.82
N GLN A 39 -1.03 -1.07 -7.00
CA GLN A 39 -0.80 -2.34 -6.31
C GLN A 39 -0.74 -2.15 -4.79
N GLY A 40 0.03 -1.15 -4.32
CA GLY A 40 0.10 -0.80 -2.91
C GLY A 40 -1.27 -0.40 -2.34
N LEU A 41 -2.02 0.43 -3.06
CA LEU A 41 -3.38 0.80 -2.66
C LEU A 41 -4.33 -0.40 -2.59
N GLY A 42 -4.30 -1.28 -3.59
CA GLY A 42 -5.12 -2.50 -3.62
C GLY A 42 -4.82 -3.42 -2.44
N TRP A 43 -3.54 -3.61 -2.12
CA TRP A 43 -3.12 -4.38 -0.96
C TRP A 43 -3.58 -3.73 0.36
N MET A 44 -3.46 -2.41 0.51
CA MET A 44 -3.94 -1.74 1.71
C MET A 44 -5.46 -1.86 1.89
N LEU A 45 -6.23 -1.79 0.81
CA LEU A 45 -7.68 -1.99 0.85
C LEU A 45 -8.05 -3.41 1.26
N SER A 46 -7.35 -4.44 0.77
CA SER A 46 -7.63 -5.84 1.14
C SER A 46 -7.24 -6.16 2.58
N ASN A 47 -6.23 -5.50 3.14
CA ASN A 47 -5.74 -5.77 4.49
C ASN A 47 -6.38 -4.90 5.57
N LYS A 48 -7.08 -3.83 5.20
CA LYS A 48 -7.78 -2.95 6.18
C LYS A 48 -8.82 -3.72 7.00
N HIS A 49 -9.52 -4.66 6.37
CA HIS A 49 -10.50 -5.54 7.01
C HIS A 49 -10.20 -6.97 6.57
N PRO A 50 -9.46 -7.75 7.39
CA PRO A 50 -9.12 -9.12 7.03
C PRO A 50 -10.39 -9.95 6.88
N LYS A 51 -10.37 -10.89 5.93
CA LYS A 51 -11.45 -11.87 5.75
C LYS A 51 -11.48 -12.81 6.94
N GLU A 52 -12.65 -13.37 7.21
CA GLU A 52 -12.78 -14.41 8.23
C GLU A 52 -12.03 -15.67 7.80
N SER A 53 -11.37 -16.35 8.75
CA SER A 53 -10.74 -17.65 8.50
C SER A 53 -11.81 -18.69 8.21
N THR A 54 -11.55 -19.60 7.28
CA THR A 54 -12.45 -20.75 6.99
C THR A 54 -11.79 -22.06 7.42
N ILE A 55 -12.43 -23.18 7.14
CA ILE A 55 -11.88 -24.52 7.42
C ILE A 55 -10.65 -24.78 6.55
N ASP A 56 -10.66 -24.26 5.32
CA ASP A 56 -9.61 -24.50 4.32
C ASP A 56 -8.60 -23.34 4.21
N GLU A 57 -9.00 -22.13 4.60
CA GLU A 57 -8.17 -20.92 4.48
C GLU A 57 -7.77 -20.37 5.86
N GLU A 58 -6.47 -20.45 6.15
CA GLU A 58 -5.86 -19.84 7.33
C GLU A 58 -5.72 -18.32 7.15
N VAL A 59 -6.16 -17.56 8.15
CA VAL A 59 -6.00 -16.09 8.20
C VAL A 59 -5.38 -15.68 9.51
N GLN A 60 -4.22 -15.01 9.47
CA GLN A 60 -3.49 -14.53 10.66
C GLN A 60 -3.31 -15.60 11.74
N PHE A 61 -2.90 -16.81 11.32
CA PHE A 61 -2.70 -17.96 12.19
C PHE A 61 -3.98 -18.60 12.75
N TRP A 62 -5.15 -18.18 12.29
CA TRP A 62 -6.43 -18.75 12.68
C TRP A 62 -7.03 -19.60 11.56
N ILE A 63 -7.54 -20.78 11.93
CA ILE A 63 -8.26 -21.69 11.04
C ILE A 63 -9.53 -22.19 11.75
N GLN A 64 -10.63 -22.33 11.02
CA GLN A 64 -11.84 -22.94 11.58
C GLN A 64 -11.71 -24.47 11.61
N LYS A 65 -12.25 -25.09 12.66
CA LYS A 65 -12.34 -26.53 12.81
C LYS A 65 -13.70 -26.91 13.35
N ASP A 66 -14.22 -28.03 12.89
CA ASP A 66 -15.41 -28.64 13.47
C ASP A 66 -15.02 -29.49 14.68
N ASP A 67 -15.76 -29.29 15.78
CA ASP A 67 -15.72 -30.19 16.93
C ASP A 67 -16.50 -31.49 16.64
N GLN A 68 -16.36 -32.50 17.52
CA GLN A 68 -17.12 -33.76 17.47
C GLN A 68 -18.64 -33.54 17.44
N LEU A 69 -19.10 -32.40 17.97
CA LEU A 69 -20.50 -31.95 17.96
C LEU A 69 -20.86 -31.02 16.78
N LYS A 70 -20.01 -30.91 15.74
CA LYS A 70 -20.14 -29.97 14.61
C LYS A 70 -20.26 -28.50 15.03
N LYS A 71 -19.57 -28.12 16.10
CA LYS A 71 -19.44 -26.71 16.50
C LYS A 71 -18.18 -26.12 15.88
N ILE A 72 -18.27 -24.88 15.42
CA ILE A 72 -17.13 -24.13 14.89
C ILE A 72 -16.22 -23.74 16.05
N LEU A 73 -14.95 -24.14 15.94
CA LEU A 73 -13.84 -23.73 16.80
C LEU A 73 -12.81 -22.98 15.95
N TYR A 74 -12.20 -21.95 16.52
CA TYR A 74 -11.10 -21.23 15.92
C TYR A 74 -9.80 -21.70 16.56
N TYR A 75 -8.93 -22.32 15.77
CA TYR A 75 -7.64 -22.84 16.24
C TYR A 75 -6.51 -21.90 15.83
N ASN A 76 -5.68 -21.50 16.79
CA ASN A 76 -4.47 -20.74 16.52
C ASN A 76 -3.30 -21.70 16.22
N THR A 77 -2.76 -21.67 15.00
CA THR A 77 -1.72 -22.58 14.52
C THR A 77 -0.38 -22.39 15.24
N VAL A 78 -0.05 -21.15 15.59
CA VAL A 78 1.21 -20.77 16.23
C VAL A 78 1.18 -21.01 17.74
N ALA A 79 0.15 -20.49 18.42
CA ALA A 79 0.00 -20.57 19.87
C ALA A 79 -0.61 -21.89 20.35
N ARG A 80 -1.08 -22.74 19.43
CA ARG A 80 -1.61 -24.10 19.68
C ARG A 80 -2.76 -24.17 20.68
N PHE A 81 -3.68 -23.21 20.63
CA PHE A 81 -4.91 -23.24 21.42
C PHE A 81 -6.14 -23.02 20.54
N ALA A 82 -7.32 -23.41 21.04
CA ALA A 82 -8.59 -23.21 20.36
C ALA A 82 -9.52 -22.31 21.20
N THR A 83 -10.38 -21.56 20.52
CA THR A 83 -11.47 -20.81 21.15
C THR A 83 -12.78 -21.00 20.39
N ILE A 84 -13.90 -20.87 21.09
CA ILE A 84 -15.25 -20.89 20.50
C ILE A 84 -15.63 -19.49 20.00
N THR A 85 -15.05 -18.44 20.58
CA THR A 85 -15.33 -17.05 20.22
C THR A 85 -14.54 -16.65 18.98
N TYR A 86 -15.13 -15.86 18.09
CA TYR A 86 -14.41 -15.32 16.93
C TYR A 86 -13.15 -14.55 17.36
N PRO A 87 -11.97 -14.87 16.79
CA PRO A 87 -10.73 -14.22 17.17
C PRO A 87 -10.70 -12.78 16.69
N ASN A 88 -10.10 -11.90 17.48
CA ASN A 88 -9.91 -10.52 17.07
C ASN A 88 -8.78 -10.44 16.02
N LEU A 89 -9.16 -10.28 14.75
CA LEU A 89 -8.20 -10.12 13.66
C LEU A 89 -7.71 -8.67 13.60
N SER A 90 -6.41 -8.52 13.33
CA SER A 90 -5.80 -7.19 13.21
C SER A 90 -6.01 -6.63 11.81
N GLY A 91 -6.63 -5.46 11.70
CA GLY A 91 -6.71 -4.72 10.44
C GLY A 91 -5.46 -3.90 10.15
N GLY A 92 -5.13 -3.73 8.88
CA GLY A 92 -4.01 -2.92 8.41
C GLY A 92 -2.74 -3.73 8.11
N GLY A 93 -1.59 -3.06 8.14
CA GLY A 93 -0.31 -3.70 7.84
C GLY A 93 0.84 -2.70 7.76
N ILE A 94 2.03 -3.19 7.40
CA ILE A 94 3.25 -2.41 7.30
C ILE A 94 3.60 -2.19 5.82
N LEU A 95 3.64 -0.92 5.40
CA LEU A 95 4.09 -0.54 4.06
C LEU A 95 5.60 -0.23 4.09
N ALA A 96 6.41 -1.25 3.84
CA ALA A 96 7.88 -1.20 3.96
C ALA A 96 8.61 -1.09 2.60
N ASP A 97 7.97 -0.45 1.62
CA ASP A 97 8.58 -0.24 0.30
C ASP A 97 9.81 0.68 0.38
N ASP A 98 10.69 0.62 -0.63
CA ASP A 98 11.83 1.52 -0.76
C ASP A 98 11.42 3.01 -0.74
N MET A 99 12.35 3.85 -0.30
CA MET A 99 12.16 5.30 -0.26
C MET A 99 12.02 5.87 -1.68
N GLY A 100 11.13 6.86 -1.87
CA GLY A 100 10.91 7.51 -3.17
C GLY A 100 9.83 6.88 -4.06
N LEU A 101 9.26 5.74 -3.67
CA LEU A 101 8.19 5.05 -4.42
C LEU A 101 6.78 5.67 -4.23
N GLY A 102 6.67 6.74 -3.44
CA GLY A 102 5.40 7.47 -3.28
C GLY A 102 4.46 6.90 -2.22
N LYS A 103 4.99 6.33 -1.13
CA LYS A 103 4.16 5.83 -0.01
C LYS A 103 3.16 6.87 0.53
N THR A 104 3.55 8.14 0.60
CA THR A 104 2.65 9.24 1.02
C THR A 104 1.41 9.34 0.13
N ILE A 105 1.58 9.34 -1.19
CA ILE A 105 0.43 9.42 -2.12
C ILE A 105 -0.43 8.15 -2.04
N GLN A 106 0.16 6.97 -1.78
CA GLN A 106 -0.62 5.75 -1.54
C GLN A 106 -1.49 5.87 -0.28
N ILE A 107 -0.92 6.38 0.83
CA ILE A 107 -1.65 6.59 2.09
C ILE A 107 -2.78 7.62 1.91
N ILE A 108 -2.51 8.73 1.23
CA ILE A 108 -3.54 9.73 0.90
C ILE A 108 -4.65 9.10 0.05
N ALA A 109 -4.29 8.30 -0.95
CA ALA A 109 -5.27 7.60 -1.78
C ALA A 109 -6.15 6.63 -0.96
N LEU A 110 -5.57 5.92 0.01
CA LEU A 110 -6.30 5.04 0.93
C LEU A 110 -7.30 5.81 1.81
N ILE A 111 -6.92 7.01 2.28
CA ILE A 111 -7.80 7.87 3.07
C ILE A 111 -8.93 8.41 2.18
N ALA A 112 -8.58 8.87 0.98
CA ALA A 112 -9.51 9.44 0.01
C ALA A 112 -10.50 8.41 -0.55
N SER A 113 -10.11 7.14 -0.65
CA SER A 113 -10.94 6.08 -1.22
C SER A 113 -12.18 5.75 -0.39
N LYS A 114 -12.35 6.37 0.82
CA LYS A 114 -13.51 6.27 1.71
C LYS A 114 -14.24 4.94 1.52
N PRO A 115 -13.63 3.82 1.91
CA PRO A 115 -14.21 2.51 1.61
C PRO A 115 -15.62 2.49 2.19
N ALA A 116 -16.61 2.24 1.32
CA ALA A 116 -18.02 2.13 1.64
C ALA A 116 -18.24 0.87 2.47
N ILE A 117 -17.73 0.89 3.69
CA ILE A 117 -17.94 -0.15 4.67
C ILE A 117 -18.99 0.43 5.58
N ASN A 118 -20.08 -0.33 5.76
CA ASN A 118 -21.05 -0.09 6.81
C ASN A 118 -20.28 -0.10 8.14
N LEU A 119 -19.76 1.06 8.51
CA LEU A 119 -19.12 1.28 9.78
C LEU A 119 -20.26 1.15 10.78
N ASN A 120 -20.39 -0.04 11.36
CA ASN A 120 -21.01 -0.20 12.67
C ASN A 120 -20.45 0.94 13.54
N SER A 121 -21.30 1.56 14.37
CA SER A 121 -21.07 2.82 15.10
C SER A 121 -19.76 2.90 15.92
N THR A 122 -19.02 1.80 16.01
CA THR A 122 -17.74 1.60 16.70
C THR A 122 -16.52 2.27 16.04
N TYR A 123 -16.56 2.68 14.76
CA TYR A 123 -15.37 3.22 14.07
C TYR A 123 -15.37 4.76 13.95
N SER A 124 -14.19 5.37 14.13
CA SER A 124 -13.96 6.81 13.92
C SER A 124 -13.98 7.18 12.44
N LYS A 125 -14.56 8.35 12.13
CA LYS A 125 -14.55 8.95 10.78
C LYS A 125 -13.24 9.67 10.46
N THR A 126 -12.29 9.70 11.40
CA THR A 126 -11.03 10.46 11.30
C THR A 126 -9.84 9.51 11.23
N THR A 127 -8.85 9.84 10.39
CA THR A 127 -7.55 9.14 10.33
C THR A 127 -6.48 9.99 11.00
N LEU A 128 -5.74 9.42 11.96
CA LEU A 128 -4.60 10.07 12.59
C LEU A 128 -3.32 9.71 11.84
N ILE A 129 -2.55 10.74 11.44
CA ILE A 129 -1.21 10.58 10.86
C ILE A 129 -0.21 11.13 11.87
N VAL A 130 0.78 10.31 12.21
CA VAL A 130 1.90 10.70 13.08
C VAL A 130 3.16 10.74 12.24
N ALA A 131 3.84 11.88 12.23
CA ALA A 131 5.06 12.07 11.46
C ALA A 131 6.04 13.00 12.21
N PRO A 132 7.36 12.92 11.92
CA PRO A 132 8.33 13.86 12.44
C PRO A 132 7.99 15.31 12.07
N LEU A 133 8.34 16.26 12.95
CA LEU A 133 8.06 17.69 12.76
C LEU A 133 8.57 18.22 11.41
N SER A 134 9.76 17.79 11.00
CA SER A 134 10.43 18.22 9.76
C SER A 134 9.68 17.86 8.48
N VAL A 135 8.71 16.94 8.53
CA VAL A 135 7.95 16.50 7.35
C VAL A 135 6.47 16.85 7.43
N LEU A 136 6.00 17.54 8.48
CA LEU A 136 4.58 17.89 8.61
C LEU A 136 4.09 18.78 7.47
N GLU A 137 4.89 19.75 7.03
CA GLU A 137 4.53 20.63 5.91
C GLU A 137 4.25 19.84 4.61
N ASN A 138 5.00 18.76 4.38
CA ASN A 138 4.81 17.89 3.22
C ASN A 138 3.47 17.13 3.24
N TRP A 139 2.85 16.95 4.42
CA TRP A 139 1.55 16.32 4.56
C TRP A 139 0.39 17.33 4.49
N LEU A 140 0.65 18.61 4.68
CA LEU A 140 -0.36 19.68 4.64
C LEU A 140 -0.51 20.32 3.25
N SER A 141 0.56 20.32 2.45
CA SER A 141 0.58 20.89 1.10
C SER A 141 -0.24 20.10 0.09
#